data_AF-A0A212CM58-F1
#
_entry.id   AF-A0A212CM58-F1
#
_cell.length_a   1.000
_cell.length_b   1.000
_cell.length_c   1.000
_cell.angle_alpha   90.00
_cell.angle_beta   90.00
_cell.angle_gamma   90.00
#
_symmetry.space_group_name_H-M   'P 1'
#
loop_
_entity.id
_entity.type
_entity.pdbx_description
1 polymer ?
#
loop_
_entity_poly.entity_id
_entity_poly.type
_entity_poly.pdbx_seq_one_letter_code
_entity_poly.pdbx_strand_id
1 'polypeptide(L)'
;MKQLTEDAKLQLYKLLEIPDPDKNWATLAQKLGLGILNNAFRLSPAPSKTLMDNYEVSGGTIRELVEALRQMGYTEAIDVIQAAFCSTDTSPAKTASQAHSLPFAPASKRPQIDEPRDDSICDSGVETSFRKLSFTESLTSGTSLLTLNKVPHDYGQEGPIEGKI
;
A
#
# COMPACT_ATOMS: atom_id res chain seq x y z
N MET A 1 -11.30 4.90 1.67
CA MET A 1 -11.33 4.69 3.14
C MET A 1 -12.69 4.89 3.83
N LYS A 2 -13.60 5.75 3.33
CA LYS A 2 -14.88 6.12 3.99
C LYS A 2 -15.89 4.99 4.26
N GLN A 3 -15.68 3.79 3.73
CA GLN A 3 -16.58 2.65 3.91
C GLN A 3 -16.26 1.84 5.17
N LEU A 4 -15.10 2.08 5.81
CA LEU A 4 -14.75 1.40 7.04
C LEU A 4 -15.48 2.03 8.23
N THR A 5 -16.10 1.22 9.09
CA THR A 5 -16.72 1.69 10.33
C THR A 5 -15.65 2.28 11.27
N GLU A 6 -16.03 3.27 12.08
CA GLU A 6 -15.10 3.91 13.02
C GLU A 6 -14.51 2.89 14.01
N ASP A 7 -15.31 1.93 14.48
CA ASP A 7 -14.83 0.83 15.34
C ASP A 7 -13.72 -0.01 14.68
N ALA A 8 -13.88 -0.35 13.39
CA ALA A 8 -12.87 -1.12 12.65
C ALA A 8 -11.57 -0.31 12.47
N LYS A 9 -11.68 1.00 12.26
CA LYS A 9 -10.51 1.89 12.22
C LYS A 9 -9.78 1.92 13.56
N LEU A 10 -10.52 2.05 14.67
CA LEU A 10 -9.93 2.06 16.01
C LEU A 10 -9.19 0.75 16.32
N GLN A 11 -9.76 -0.40 15.94
CA GLN A 11 -9.08 -1.68 16.09
C GLN A 11 -7.80 -1.76 15.24
N LEU A 12 -7.86 -1.28 14.00
CA LEU A 12 -6.69 -1.24 13.13
C LEU A 12 -5.57 -0.36 13.70
N TYR A 13 -5.91 0.81 14.29
CA TYR A 13 -4.93 1.68 14.92
C TYR A 13 -4.22 0.98 16.07
N LYS A 14 -4.98 0.29 16.92
CA LYS A 14 -4.46 -0.44 18.07
C LYS A 14 -3.52 -1.58 17.66
N LEU A 15 -3.85 -2.30 16.58
CA LEU A 15 -2.99 -3.35 16.03
C LEU A 15 -1.66 -2.75 15.52
N LEU A 16 -1.73 -1.68 14.73
CA LEU A 16 -0.56 -1.06 14.10
C LEU A 16 0.35 -0.27 15.06
N GLU A 17 -0.14 0.09 16.24
CA GLU A 17 0.61 0.82 17.27
C GLU A 17 1.60 -0.08 18.02
N ILE A 18 1.44 -1.40 17.90
CA ILE A 18 2.38 -2.37 18.47
C ILE A 18 3.73 -2.22 17.73
N PRO A 19 4.85 -1.98 18.45
CA PRO A 19 6.16 -1.83 17.84
C PRO A 19 6.72 -3.20 17.44
N ASP A 20 6.16 -3.78 16.38
CA ASP A 20 6.63 -5.01 15.74
C ASP A 20 7.32 -4.66 14.42
N PRO A 21 8.54 -5.12 14.13
CA PRO A 21 9.29 -4.72 12.93
C PRO A 21 8.56 -5.02 11.62
N ASP A 22 7.76 -6.09 11.57
CA ASP A 22 7.08 -6.54 10.36
C ASP A 22 5.60 -6.14 10.33
N LYS A 23 5.02 -5.81 11.49
CA LYS A 23 3.59 -5.56 11.68
C LYS A 23 3.28 -4.21 12.34
N ASN A 24 4.06 -3.17 12.02
CA ASN A 24 3.81 -1.81 12.53
C ASN A 24 3.29 -0.85 11.46
N TRP A 25 2.80 0.31 11.92
CA TRP A 25 2.35 1.42 11.08
C TRP A 25 3.41 1.91 10.05
N ALA A 26 4.69 1.92 10.39
CA ALA A 26 5.77 2.42 9.53
C ALA A 26 6.09 1.45 8.38
N THR A 27 5.98 0.15 8.61
CA THR A 27 6.07 -0.88 7.56
C THR A 27 4.85 -0.80 6.65
N LEU A 28 3.65 -0.63 7.22
CA LEU A 28 2.43 -0.40 6.43
C LEU A 28 2.53 0.86 5.57
N ALA A 29 3.00 1.97 6.13
CA ALA A 29 3.19 3.23 5.41
C ALA A 29 4.10 3.06 4.19
N GLN A 30 5.18 2.29 4.32
CA GLN A 30 6.06 1.99 3.18
C GLN A 30 5.33 1.19 2.09
N LYS A 31 4.55 0.17 2.47
CA LYS A 31 3.75 -0.63 1.54
C LYS A 31 2.68 0.18 0.81
N LEU A 32 2.12 1.20 1.47
CA LEU A 32 1.12 2.11 0.93
C LEU A 32 1.71 3.29 0.15
N GLY A 33 3.04 3.37 -0.01
CA GLY A 33 3.69 4.49 -0.70
C GLY A 33 3.77 5.78 0.13
N LEU A 34 3.42 5.74 1.42
CA LEU A 34 3.51 6.85 2.38
C LEU A 34 4.81 6.83 3.20
N GLY A 35 5.80 6.04 2.80
CA GLY A 35 7.06 5.89 3.54
C GLY A 35 7.83 7.19 3.74
N ILE A 36 7.70 8.17 2.84
CA ILE A 36 8.33 9.49 2.99
C ILE A 36 7.80 10.27 4.20
N LEU A 37 6.55 10.00 4.60
CA LEU A 37 5.88 10.64 5.72
C LEU A 37 6.15 9.94 7.06
N ASN A 38 6.90 8.83 7.09
CA ASN A 38 7.16 8.07 8.33
C ASN A 38 7.76 8.93 9.45
N ASN A 39 8.68 9.84 9.10
CA ASN A 39 9.26 10.74 10.09
C ASN A 39 8.22 11.71 10.67
N ALA A 40 7.28 12.19 9.86
CA ALA A 40 6.20 13.06 10.33
C ALA A 40 5.19 12.29 11.21
N PHE A 41 4.86 11.05 10.84
CA PHE A 41 3.98 10.19 11.65
C PHE A 41 4.59 9.88 13.01
N ARG A 42 5.89 9.62 13.08
CA ARG A 42 6.60 9.35 14.35
C ARG A 42 6.57 10.53 15.33
N LEU A 43 6.50 11.76 14.81
CA LEU A 43 6.39 12.98 15.62
C LEU A 43 4.96 13.24 16.11
N SER A 44 3.98 12.51 15.56
CA SER A 44 2.59 12.62 15.98
C SER A 44 2.35 11.86 17.29
N PRO A 45 1.37 12.29 18.11
CA PRO A 45 1.02 11.57 19.35
C PRO A 45 0.41 10.18 19.09
N ALA A 46 -0.14 9.93 17.90
CA ALA A 46 -0.72 8.65 17.49
C ALA A 46 -0.36 8.33 16.03
N PRO A 47 0.82 7.73 15.76
CA PRO A 47 1.32 7.51 14.40
C PRO A 47 0.38 6.69 13.51
N SER A 48 -0.23 5.63 14.05
CA SER A 48 -1.16 4.76 13.33
C SER A 48 -2.42 5.49 12.86
N LYS A 49 -2.96 6.37 13.71
CA LYS A 49 -4.13 7.20 13.36
C LYS A 49 -3.74 8.22 12.29
N THR A 50 -2.64 8.96 12.50
CA THR A 50 -2.18 9.98 11.55
C THR A 50 -1.90 9.37 10.18
N LEU A 51 -1.32 8.18 10.10
CA LEU A 51 -1.11 7.44 8.84
C LEU A 51 -2.43 7.22 8.10
N MET A 52 -3.47 6.74 8.79
CA MET A 52 -4.76 6.42 8.18
C MET A 52 -5.52 7.67 7.74
N ASP A 53 -5.47 8.75 8.52
CA ASP A 53 -5.99 10.07 8.12
C ASP A 53 -5.29 10.58 6.84
N ASN A 54 -3.96 10.53 6.79
CA ASN A 54 -3.19 10.96 5.61
C ASN A 54 -3.42 10.07 4.39
N TYR A 55 -3.60 8.76 4.62
CA TYR A 55 -3.93 7.82 3.57
C TYR A 55 -5.32 8.10 2.97
N GLU A 56 -6.30 8.48 3.81
CA GLU A 56 -7.62 8.90 3.31
C GLU A 56 -7.52 10.19 2.47
N VAL A 57 -6.80 11.21 2.95
CA VAL A 57 -6.60 12.48 2.23
C VAL A 57 -5.89 12.26 0.89
N SER A 58 -4.96 11.29 0.84
CA SER A 58 -4.24 10.92 -0.38
C SER A 58 -5.07 10.09 -1.37
N GLY A 59 -6.34 9.81 -1.07
CA GLY A 59 -7.23 9.03 -1.93
C GLY A 59 -7.13 7.52 -1.76
N GLY A 60 -6.54 7.05 -0.65
CA GLY A 60 -6.26 5.64 -0.38
C GLY A 60 -7.50 4.75 -0.41
N THR A 61 -7.38 3.62 -1.12
CA THR A 61 -8.45 2.62 -1.23
C THR A 61 -8.31 1.51 -0.19
N ILE A 62 -9.44 0.87 0.16
CA ILE A 62 -9.45 -0.29 1.07
C ILE A 62 -8.76 -1.49 0.42
N ARG A 63 -8.85 -1.63 -0.91
CA ARG A 63 -8.21 -2.73 -1.64
C ARG A 63 -6.69 -2.72 -1.46
N GLU A 64 -6.09 -1.56 -1.65
CA GLU A 64 -4.64 -1.35 -1.43
C GLU A 64 -4.25 -1.55 0.04
N LEU A 65 -5.11 -1.12 0.98
CA LEU A 65 -4.89 -1.36 2.41
C LEU A 65 -4.85 -2.85 2.75
N VAL A 66 -5.85 -3.61 2.29
CA VAL A 66 -5.91 -5.07 2.50
C VAL A 66 -4.74 -5.77 1.81
N GLU A 67 -4.35 -5.32 0.63
CA GLU A 67 -3.20 -5.86 -0.08
C GLU A 67 -1.88 -5.62 0.66
N ALA A 68 -1.66 -4.41 1.16
CA ALA A 68 -0.48 -4.08 1.95
C ALA A 68 -0.43 -4.90 3.25
N LEU A 69 -1.56 -5.02 3.96
CA LEU A 69 -1.66 -5.87 5.16
C LEU A 69 -1.40 -7.35 4.83
N ARG A 70 -1.86 -7.84 3.67
CA ARG A 70 -1.59 -9.20 3.19
C ARG A 70 -0.10 -9.41 2.92
N GLN A 71 0.57 -8.44 2.30
CA GLN A 71 2.02 -8.51 2.07
C GLN A 71 2.83 -8.53 3.37
N MET A 72 2.31 -7.94 4.44
CA MET A 72 2.90 -7.97 5.79
C MET A 72 2.51 -9.23 6.59
N GLY A 73 1.63 -10.09 6.06
CA GLY A 73 1.10 -11.24 6.77
C GLY A 73 0.25 -10.85 7.99
N TYR A 74 -0.36 -9.66 7.97
CA TYR A 74 -1.11 -9.15 9.11
C TYR A 74 -2.59 -9.55 9.02
N THR A 75 -2.86 -10.84 9.25
CA THR A 75 -4.18 -11.45 9.06
C THR A 75 -5.25 -10.86 9.97
N GLU A 76 -4.93 -10.58 11.24
CA GLU A 76 -5.91 -10.01 12.19
C GLU A 76 -6.47 -8.66 11.72
N ALA A 77 -5.62 -7.80 11.18
CA ALA A 77 -6.04 -6.51 10.63
C ALA A 77 -6.95 -6.69 9.40
N ILE A 78 -6.72 -7.73 8.59
CA ILE A 78 -7.56 -8.05 7.43
C ILE A 78 -8.93 -8.56 7.88
N ASP A 79 -8.98 -9.43 8.89
CA ASP A 79 -10.22 -9.93 9.48
C ASP A 79 -11.09 -8.79 10.02
N VAL A 80 -10.49 -7.83 10.74
CA VAL A 80 -11.20 -6.63 11.23
C VAL A 80 -11.84 -5.84 10.08
N ILE A 81 -11.10 -5.65 9.00
CA ILE A 81 -11.60 -4.95 7.81
C ILE A 81 -12.74 -5.74 7.17
N GLN A 82 -12.59 -7.05 6.96
CA GLN A 82 -13.62 -7.90 6.34
C GLN A 82 -14.89 -7.99 7.19
N ALA A 83 -14.76 -8.12 8.51
CA ALA A 83 -15.89 -8.13 9.43
C ALA A 83 -16.72 -6.84 9.36
N ALA A 84 -16.06 -5.69 9.17
CA ALA A 84 -16.74 -4.41 8.97
C ALA A 84 -17.61 -4.37 7.70
N PHE A 85 -17.19 -5.06 6.61
CA PHE A 85 -17.97 -5.17 5.38
C PHE A 85 -19.07 -6.23 5.44
N CYS A 86 -18.88 -7.32 6.20
CA CYS A 86 -19.90 -8.37 6.35
C CYS A 86 -21.07 -7.90 7.23
N SER A 87 -20.79 -7.02 8.20
CA SER A 87 -21.80 -6.51 9.13
C SER A 87 -22.87 -5.63 8.49
N THR A 88 -22.65 -5.14 7.26
CA THR A 88 -23.65 -4.34 6.53
C THR A 88 -24.70 -5.18 5.78
N ASP A 89 -24.59 -6.51 5.78
CA ASP A 89 -25.52 -7.42 5.06
C ASP A 89 -26.29 -8.40 5.97
N THR A 90 -26.38 -8.12 7.27
CA THR A 90 -27.25 -8.93 8.16
C THR A 90 -28.67 -8.37 8.19
N SER A 91 -29.46 -8.73 7.19
CA SER A 91 -30.86 -9.12 7.43
C SER A 91 -30.89 -10.57 7.94
N PRO A 92 -31.51 -10.87 9.10
CA PRO A 92 -31.58 -12.24 9.61
C PRO A 92 -32.70 -12.98 8.87
N ALA A 93 -32.35 -13.79 7.87
CA ALA A 93 -33.27 -14.73 7.26
C ALA A 93 -32.71 -16.16 7.28
N LYS A 94 -33.19 -16.89 8.28
CA LYS A 94 -33.52 -18.33 8.30
C LYS A 94 -32.41 -19.38 8.25
N THR A 95 -32.23 -19.94 9.44
CA THR A 95 -32.46 -21.34 9.81
C THR A 95 -31.54 -22.43 9.23
N ALA A 96 -30.97 -23.14 10.19
CA ALA A 96 -30.23 -24.39 10.13
C ALA A 96 -30.88 -25.54 9.34
N SER A 97 -29.99 -26.49 9.01
CA SER A 97 -30.23 -27.90 8.67
C SER A 97 -30.78 -28.13 7.25
N GLN A 98 -30.33 -29.09 6.46
CA GLN A 98 -29.64 -30.34 6.73
C GLN A 98 -29.05 -30.83 5.39
N ALA A 99 -28.02 -31.68 5.48
CA ALA A 99 -27.54 -32.52 4.38
C ALA A 99 -28.68 -33.13 3.57
N HIS A 100 -28.48 -33.38 2.27
CA HIS A 100 -28.73 -34.65 1.57
C HIS A 100 -28.23 -34.56 0.12
N SER A 101 -27.17 -35.32 -0.14
CA SER A 101 -27.04 -36.27 -1.26
C SER A 101 -27.19 -35.78 -2.71
N LEU A 102 -26.10 -35.99 -3.47
CA LEU A 102 -26.09 -36.24 -4.92
C LEU A 102 -27.27 -37.15 -5.34
N PRO A 103 -27.76 -37.02 -6.58
CA PRO A 103 -27.32 -38.00 -7.57
C PRO A 103 -27.14 -37.43 -9.00
N PHE A 104 -26.09 -37.97 -9.64
CA PHE A 104 -26.16 -38.57 -10.98
C PHE A 104 -26.38 -37.67 -12.21
N ALA A 105 -25.34 -37.62 -13.06
CA ALA A 105 -25.40 -37.16 -14.45
C ALA A 105 -26.31 -38.07 -15.31
N PRO A 106 -26.69 -37.63 -16.53
CA PRO A 106 -25.94 -38.16 -17.67
C PRO A 106 -25.65 -37.13 -18.78
N ALA A 107 -24.71 -37.53 -19.62
CA ALA A 107 -24.20 -36.83 -20.79
C ALA A 107 -25.29 -36.45 -21.83
N SER A 108 -25.02 -35.37 -22.58
CA SER A 108 -24.74 -35.42 -24.02
C SER A 108 -25.25 -34.18 -24.78
N LYS A 109 -24.41 -33.75 -25.74
CA LYS A 109 -24.68 -32.91 -26.94
C LYS A 109 -24.51 -31.39 -26.81
N ARG A 110 -23.33 -30.94 -27.28
CA ARG A 110 -23.14 -29.74 -28.14
C ARG A 110 -24.18 -29.73 -29.27
N PRO A 111 -24.61 -28.56 -29.75
CA PRO A 111 -23.95 -27.99 -30.94
C PRO A 111 -23.80 -26.44 -30.96
N GLN A 112 -22.82 -26.02 -31.77
CA GLN A 112 -22.73 -24.78 -32.58
C GLN A 112 -22.99 -23.42 -31.90
N ILE A 113 -21.95 -22.59 -31.74
CA ILE A 113 -21.46 -21.62 -32.75
C ILE A 113 -22.61 -20.79 -33.30
N ASP A 114 -22.78 -19.59 -32.73
CA ASP A 114 -23.23 -18.44 -33.51
C ASP A 114 -22.43 -17.21 -33.03
N GLU A 115 -21.64 -16.73 -33.98
CA GLU A 115 -20.78 -15.56 -33.96
C GLU A 115 -21.65 -14.35 -34.35
N PRO A 116 -21.61 -13.25 -33.58
CA PRO A 116 -21.51 -11.96 -34.25
C PRO A 116 -20.17 -11.33 -33.95
N ARG A 117 -19.33 -11.41 -34.98
CA ARG A 117 -18.21 -10.57 -35.34
C ARG A 117 -18.53 -9.10 -35.07
N ASP A 118 -17.95 -8.55 -34.01
CA ASP A 118 -17.65 -7.12 -33.93
C ASP A 118 -16.13 -6.99 -33.95
N ASP A 119 -15.59 -6.98 -35.16
CA ASP A 119 -14.23 -6.55 -35.44
C ASP A 119 -14.13 -5.05 -35.15
N SER A 120 -13.91 -4.70 -33.89
CA SER A 120 -13.33 -3.41 -33.52
C SER A 120 -11.91 -3.64 -33.01
N ILE A 121 -11.02 -3.97 -33.96
CA ILE A 121 -9.59 -3.74 -33.80
C ILE A 121 -9.42 -2.22 -33.59
N CYS A 122 -9.25 -1.81 -32.34
CA CYS A 122 -8.71 -0.49 -32.04
C CYS A 122 -7.20 -0.56 -32.24
N ASP A 123 -6.76 -0.54 -33.50
CA ASP A 123 -5.37 -0.28 -33.88
C ASP A 123 -5.07 1.21 -33.63
N SER A 124 -4.93 1.58 -32.36
CA SER A 124 -4.33 2.86 -31.98
C SER A 124 -2.84 2.62 -31.75
N GLY A 125 -2.14 2.32 -32.84
CA GLY A 125 -0.68 2.41 -32.91
C GLY A 125 -0.25 3.85 -32.72
N VAL A 126 0.05 4.25 -31.48
CA VAL A 126 0.78 5.50 -31.22
C VAL A 126 2.27 5.17 -31.41
N GLU A 127 2.82 5.58 -32.54
CA GLU A 127 4.25 5.51 -32.78
C GLU A 127 4.93 6.51 -31.85
N THR A 128 5.56 6.03 -30.77
CA THR A 128 6.46 6.87 -29.98
C THR A 128 7.73 7.07 -30.79
N SER A 129 7.77 8.18 -31.52
CA SER A 129 9.01 8.68 -32.11
C SER A 129 9.97 9.04 -30.99
N PHE A 130 10.80 8.09 -30.56
CA PHE A 130 11.99 8.40 -29.80
C PHE A 130 12.97 9.06 -30.77
N ARG A 131 12.90 10.40 -30.87
CA ARG A 131 14.05 11.17 -31.33
C ARG A 131 15.18 10.87 -30.35
N LYS A 132 16.07 9.99 -30.79
CA LYS A 132 17.34 9.68 -30.14
C LYS A 132 18.12 10.98 -30.05
N LEU A 133 18.07 11.61 -28.88
CA LEU A 133 18.93 12.72 -28.54
C LEU A 133 20.35 12.14 -28.40
N SER A 134 21.11 12.18 -29.49
CA SER A 134 22.55 12.01 -29.43
C SER A 134 23.12 13.20 -28.67
N PHE A 135 23.38 13.04 -27.38
CA PHE A 135 24.31 13.91 -26.68
C PHE A 135 25.71 13.57 -27.15
N THR A 136 26.15 14.21 -28.24
CA THR A 136 27.58 14.34 -28.52
C THR A 136 28.10 15.51 -27.70
N GLU A 137 28.37 15.29 -26.42
CA GLU A 137 29.27 16.16 -25.67
C GLU A 137 30.66 15.52 -25.73
N SER A 138 31.39 15.82 -26.80
CA SER A 138 32.83 15.63 -26.83
C SER A 138 33.48 16.69 -25.95
N LEU A 139 33.69 16.36 -24.67
CA LEU A 139 34.77 16.97 -23.90
C LEU A 139 35.93 15.98 -23.84
N THR A 140 36.73 16.06 -24.89
CA THR A 140 38.15 15.73 -24.82
C THR A 140 38.78 16.64 -23.76
N SER A 141 39.08 16.06 -22.60
CA SER A 141 40.08 16.49 -21.62
C SER A 141 40.02 15.41 -20.52
N GLY A 142 40.84 14.36 -20.57
CA GLY A 142 42.25 14.49 -20.28
C GLY A 142 42.44 14.55 -18.77
N THR A 143 42.66 13.37 -18.16
CA THR A 143 43.31 13.15 -16.85
C THR A 143 42.74 13.88 -15.62
N SER A 144 42.17 13.15 -14.65
CA SER A 144 42.87 12.79 -13.39
C SER A 144 41.91 12.17 -12.38
N LEU A 145 42.34 11.05 -11.78
CA LEU A 145 41.79 10.50 -10.55
C LEU A 145 41.95 11.51 -9.41
N LEU A 146 40.87 11.99 -8.81
CA LEU A 146 40.92 12.67 -7.51
C LEU A 146 39.71 12.28 -6.63
N THR A 147 39.98 11.28 -5.80
CA THR A 147 39.67 11.14 -4.37
C THR A 147 38.46 11.92 -3.81
N LEU A 148 37.46 11.15 -3.40
CA LEU A 148 36.36 11.54 -2.52
C LEU A 148 36.92 12.06 -1.18
N ASN A 149 36.90 13.38 -0.97
CA ASN A 149 37.21 13.97 0.33
C ASN A 149 35.93 14.21 1.13
N LYS A 150 35.73 13.35 2.14
CA LYS A 150 34.79 13.49 3.25
C LYS A 150 35.14 14.76 4.03
N VAL A 151 34.21 15.71 4.14
CA VAL A 151 34.34 16.82 5.09
C VAL A 151 33.93 16.30 6.49
N PRO A 152 34.78 16.40 7.52
CA PRO A 152 34.34 16.31 8.90
C PRO A 152 33.88 17.71 9.33
N HIS A 153 32.60 17.86 9.65
CA HIS A 153 32.11 19.03 10.35
C HIS A 153 32.36 18.80 11.84
N ASP A 154 33.60 19.07 12.26
CA ASP A 154 33.97 19.27 13.66
C ASP A 154 34.41 20.73 13.76
N TYR A 155 33.57 21.56 14.38
CA TYR A 155 34.01 22.80 14.98
C TYR A 155 33.60 22.74 16.44
N GLY A 156 34.63 22.64 17.28
CA GLY A 156 34.51 22.51 18.70
C GLY A 156 34.23 23.82 19.43
N GLN A 157 33.91 23.60 20.70
CA GLN A 157 34.12 24.47 21.86
C GLN A 157 33.43 25.85 21.87
N GLU A 158 32.27 25.87 22.52
CA GLU A 158 31.82 26.98 23.35
C GLU A 158 31.66 26.47 24.79
N GLY A 159 32.27 27.19 25.73
CA GLY A 159 32.63 26.72 27.08
C GLY A 159 31.47 26.52 28.06
N PRO A 160 31.77 26.07 29.29
CA PRO A 160 30.77 25.84 30.32
C PRO A 160 30.30 27.16 30.91
N ILE A 161 29.05 27.54 30.67
CA ILE A 161 28.38 28.56 31.50
C ILE A 161 27.81 27.89 32.74
N GLU A 162 28.61 27.97 33.80
CA GLU A 162 28.25 27.70 35.20
C GLU A 162 27.04 28.56 35.61
N GLY A 163 25.89 27.93 35.86
CA GLY A 163 24.76 28.55 36.55
C GLY A 163 24.80 28.19 38.03
N LYS A 164 25.29 29.12 38.86
CA LYS A 164 25.26 29.01 40.33
C LYS A 164 23.94 29.53 40.89
N ILE A 165 23.35 28.67 41.72
CA ILE A 165 22.41 28.82 42.86
C ILE A 165 21.09 29.58 42.68
#